data_AF-A0A2D5NCG9-F1
#
_entry.id   AF-A0A2D5NCG9-F1
#
_cell.length_a   1.000
_cell.length_b   1.000
_cell.length_c   1.000
_cell.angle_alpha   90.00
_cell.angle_beta   90.00
_cell.angle_gamma   90.00
#
_symmetry.space_group_name_H-M   'P 1'
#
loop_
_entity.id
_entity.type
_entity.pdbx_description
1 polymer ?
#
loop_
_entity_poly.entity_id
_entity_poly.type
_entity_poly.pdbx_seq_one_letter_code
_entity_poly.pdbx_strand_id
1 'polypeptide(L)'
;MRKSDVAKAEKMLGRIRNPEKSLIKSQLAYYYLLMGMIESQRKVGKAETLLKKALNTGLRMDQDKALAKLNLAGIALTKRRKKEAQILLTEVKRLDSKNVLAEQTKYIKQQMKRI
;
A
#
# COMPACT_ATOMS: atom_id res chain seq x y z
N MET A 1 10.38 4.63 6.44
CA MET A 1 11.16 5.38 5.44
C MET A 1 11.45 6.76 6.00
N ARG A 2 12.70 7.24 5.94
CA ARG A 2 13.01 8.62 6.34
C ARG A 2 12.40 9.56 5.31
N LYS A 3 11.97 10.75 5.73
CA LYS A 3 11.32 11.76 4.87
C LYS A 3 12.15 12.07 3.60
N SER A 4 13.48 12.07 3.73
CA SER A 4 14.43 12.27 2.63
C SER A 4 14.41 11.16 1.57
N ASP A 5 14.14 9.91 1.97
CA ASP A 5 14.07 8.77 1.06
C ASP A 5 12.77 8.80 0.24
N VAL A 6 11.68 9.29 0.85
CA VAL A 6 10.38 9.48 0.19
C VAL A 6 10.49 10.50 -0.95
N ALA A 7 11.12 11.65 -0.69
CA ALA A 7 11.29 12.70 -1.70
C ALA A 7 12.16 12.25 -2.88
N LYS A 8 13.22 11.47 -2.62
CA LYS A 8 14.06 10.90 -3.68
C LYS A 8 13.29 9.88 -4.52
N ALA A 9 12.54 8.99 -3.88
CA ALA A 9 11.71 8.00 -4.57
C ALA A 9 10.65 8.69 -5.44
N GLU A 10 9.97 9.70 -4.90
CA GLU A 10 9.00 10.50 -5.65
C GLU A 10 9.64 11.17 -6.89
N LYS A 11 10.82 11.77 -6.73
CA LYS A 11 11.55 12.38 -7.86
C LYS A 11 11.91 11.36 -8.94
N MET A 12 12.30 10.15 -8.56
CA MET A 12 12.58 9.08 -9.54
C MET A 12 11.32 8.63 -10.26
N LEU A 13 10.23 8.40 -9.52
CA LEU A 13 8.94 7.98 -10.07
C LEU A 13 8.33 9.06 -10.97
N GLY A 14 8.52 10.34 -10.64
CA GLY A 14 8.07 11.47 -11.45
C GLY A 14 8.77 11.63 -12.79
N ARG A 15 9.93 10.98 -13.01
CA ARG A 15 10.61 10.98 -14.31
C ARG A 15 9.94 10.04 -15.33
N ILE A 16 9.12 9.10 -14.88
CA ILE A 16 8.40 8.17 -15.75
C ILE A 16 7.22 8.91 -16.37
N ARG A 17 7.40 9.39 -17.61
CA ARG A 17 6.33 10.02 -18.38
C ARG A 17 5.34 8.94 -18.82
N ASN A 18 4.04 9.17 -18.61
CA ASN A 18 2.96 8.25 -18.98
C ASN A 18 3.20 6.78 -18.53
N PRO A 19 3.24 6.50 -17.21
CA PRO A 19 3.57 5.17 -16.69
C PRO A 19 2.74 4.03 -17.29
N GLU A 20 1.46 4.26 -17.58
CA GLU A 20 0.56 3.27 -18.18
C GLU A 20 0.97 2.83 -19.60
N LYS A 21 1.68 3.69 -20.36
CA LYS A 21 2.21 3.37 -21.69
C LYS A 21 3.65 2.88 -21.66
N SER A 22 4.42 3.29 -20.66
CA SER A 22 5.86 3.05 -20.60
C SER A 22 6.27 1.82 -19.78
N LEU A 23 5.40 1.32 -18.90
CA LEU A 23 5.71 0.22 -18.01
C LEU A 23 4.92 -1.02 -18.37
N ILE A 24 5.56 -2.19 -18.29
CA ILE A 24 4.85 -3.47 -18.31
C ILE A 24 3.97 -3.59 -17.05
N LYS A 25 2.90 -4.41 -17.11
CA LYS A 25 1.89 -4.52 -16.04
C LYS A 25 2.49 -4.68 -14.63
N SER A 26 3.49 -5.55 -14.45
CA SER A 26 4.12 -5.79 -13.15
C SER A 26 4.85 -4.55 -12.61
N GLN A 27 5.58 -3.84 -13.47
CA GLN A 27 6.26 -2.59 -13.13
C GLN A 27 5.25 -1.47 -12.85
N LEU A 28 4.16 -1.40 -13.62
CA LEU A 28 3.07 -0.44 -13.42
C LEU A 28 2.35 -0.68 -12.09
N ALA A 29 2.07 -1.93 -11.74
CA ALA A 29 1.50 -2.29 -10.44
C ALA A 29 2.42 -1.85 -9.29
N TYR A 30 3.73 -2.09 -9.42
CA TYR A 30 4.71 -1.69 -8.42
C TYR A 30 4.86 -0.16 -8.33
N TYR A 31 4.82 0.53 -9.47
CA TYR A 31 4.77 2.00 -9.52
C TYR A 31 3.60 2.54 -8.71
N TYR A 32 2.39 1.98 -8.90
CA TYR A 32 1.21 2.38 -8.14
C TYR A 32 1.33 2.10 -6.64
N LEU A 33 1.95 0.98 -6.27
CA LEU A 33 2.22 0.65 -4.87
C LEU A 33 3.10 1.72 -4.21
N LEU A 34 4.24 2.04 -4.83
CA LEU A 34 5.17 3.04 -4.30
C LEU A 34 4.55 4.43 -4.24
N MET A 35 3.87 4.87 -5.30
CA MET A 35 3.16 6.15 -5.32
C MET A 35 2.06 6.21 -4.26
N GLY A 36 1.32 5.11 -4.06
CA GLY A 36 0.29 5.02 -3.02
C GLY A 36 0.88 5.15 -1.61
N MET A 37 2.03 4.52 -1.36
CA MET A 37 2.74 4.65 -0.08
C MET A 37 3.25 6.08 0.15
N ILE A 38 3.81 6.75 -0.87
CA ILE A 38 4.23 8.14 -0.78
C ILE A 38 3.04 9.06 -0.46
N GLU A 39 1.93 8.90 -1.17
CA GLU A 39 0.74 9.73 -1.00
C GLU A 39 0.02 9.52 0.33
N SER A 40 0.23 8.37 1.00
CA SER A 40 -0.40 8.07 2.29
C SER A 40 -0.05 9.10 3.38
N GLN A 41 1.10 9.77 3.25
CA GLN A 41 1.54 10.84 4.16
C GLN A 41 0.90 12.20 3.87
N ARG A 42 0.22 12.37 2.72
CA ARG A 42 -0.30 13.67 2.26
C ARG A 42 -1.80 13.66 2.08
N LYS A 43 -2.31 12.70 1.32
CA LYS A 43 -3.70 12.63 0.87
C LYS A 43 -4.17 11.18 0.88
N VAL A 44 -4.77 10.78 2.00
CA VAL A 44 -5.30 9.43 2.25
C VAL A 44 -6.21 8.93 1.11
N GLY A 45 -7.05 9.80 0.54
CA GLY A 45 -7.92 9.44 -0.59
C GLY A 45 -7.14 9.05 -1.85
N LYS A 46 -6.12 9.82 -2.22
CA LYS A 46 -5.27 9.53 -3.39
C LYS A 46 -4.45 8.26 -3.18
N ALA A 47 -3.92 8.07 -1.97
CA ALA A 47 -3.21 6.86 -1.58
C ALA A 47 -4.08 5.61 -1.75
N GLU A 48 -5.33 5.65 -1.28
CA GLU A 48 -6.28 4.54 -1.43
C GLU A 48 -6.51 4.16 -2.90
N THR A 49 -6.76 5.14 -3.76
CA THR A 49 -6.96 4.91 -5.20
C THR A 49 -5.74 4.26 -5.84
N LEU A 50 -4.53 4.74 -5.51
CA LEU A 50 -3.29 4.19 -6.07
C LEU A 50 -3.03 2.76 -5.59
N LEU A 51 -3.22 2.48 -4.30
CA LEU A 51 -3.03 1.14 -3.76
C LEU A 51 -4.05 0.13 -4.32
N LYS A 52 -5.30 0.56 -4.54
CA LYS A 52 -6.32 -0.25 -5.23
C LYS A 52 -5.94 -0.48 -6.69
N LYS A 53 -5.45 0.55 -7.41
CA LYS A 53 -4.89 0.39 -8.76
C LYS A 53 -3.73 -0.60 -8.79
N ALA A 54 -2.80 -0.54 -7.83
CA ALA A 54 -1.68 -1.48 -7.75
C ALA A 54 -2.14 -2.95 -7.70
N LEU A 55 -3.11 -3.25 -6.83
CA LEU A 55 -3.69 -4.59 -6.69
C LEU A 55 -4.41 -5.03 -7.98
N ASN A 56 -5.21 -4.14 -8.58
CA ASN A 56 -5.97 -4.43 -9.80
C ASN A 56 -5.08 -4.62 -11.03
N THR A 57 -3.99 -3.85 -11.14
CA THR A 57 -3.02 -3.98 -12.25
C THR A 57 -2.26 -5.31 -12.17
N GLY A 58 -2.09 -5.86 -10.97
CA GLY A 58 -1.51 -7.18 -10.74
C GLY A 58 -0.08 -7.15 -10.21
N LEU A 59 0.06 -6.92 -8.89
CA LEU A 59 1.33 -7.11 -8.18
C LEU A 59 1.78 -8.57 -8.27
N ARG A 60 3.03 -8.81 -8.67
CA ARG A 60 3.54 -10.17 -8.90
C ARG A 60 3.77 -10.93 -7.60
N MET A 61 4.36 -10.26 -6.60
CA MET A 61 4.75 -10.90 -5.34
C MET A 61 3.62 -10.83 -4.32
N ASP A 62 3.37 -11.94 -3.62
CA ASP A 62 2.39 -11.95 -2.53
C ASP A 62 2.76 -10.97 -1.41
N GLN A 63 4.06 -10.74 -1.21
CA GLN A 63 4.56 -9.75 -0.28
C GLN A 63 4.17 -8.31 -0.65
N ASP A 64 4.23 -7.95 -1.92
CA ASP A 64 3.78 -6.65 -2.39
C ASP A 64 2.27 -6.51 -2.25
N LYS A 65 1.52 -7.58 -2.55
CA LYS A 65 0.06 -7.62 -2.34
C LYS A 65 -0.29 -7.47 -0.85
N ALA A 66 0.47 -8.12 0.04
CA ALA A 66 0.31 -8.00 1.49
C ALA A 66 0.59 -6.57 1.94
N LEU A 67 1.68 -5.96 1.47
CA LEU A 67 2.05 -4.59 1.78
C LEU A 67 0.97 -3.58 1.32
N ALA A 68 0.43 -3.75 0.10
CA ALA A 68 -0.65 -2.92 -0.42
C ALA A 68 -1.91 -3.00 0.46
N LYS A 69 -2.32 -4.24 0.81
CA LYS A 69 -3.50 -4.48 1.66
C LYS A 69 -3.32 -3.97 3.09
N LEU A 70 -2.11 -4.09 3.65
CA LEU A 70 -1.79 -3.56 4.97
C LEU A 70 -1.94 -2.03 5.00
N ASN A 71 -1.41 -1.33 4.00
CA ASN A 71 -1.58 0.13 3.89
C ASN A 71 -3.07 0.51 3.71
N LEU A 72 -3.81 -0.24 2.89
CA LEU A 72 -5.26 -0.05 2.74
C LEU A 72 -6.01 -0.29 4.07
N ALA A 73 -5.58 -1.25 4.90
CA ALA A 73 -6.18 -1.47 6.21
C ALA A 73 -5.96 -0.26 7.13
N GLY A 74 -4.76 0.33 7.12
CA GLY A 74 -4.47 1.57 7.83
C GLY A 74 -5.37 2.73 7.36
N ILE A 75 -5.51 2.91 6.05
CA ILE A 75 -6.40 3.92 5.46
C ILE A 75 -7.87 3.65 5.77
N ALA A 76 -8.31 2.40 5.81
CA ALA A 76 -9.66 2.04 6.19
C ALA A 76 -9.94 2.49 7.64
N LEU A 77 -9.01 2.26 8.57
CA LEU A 77 -9.15 2.71 9.96
C LEU A 77 -9.20 4.23 10.10
N THR A 78 -8.38 4.99 9.37
CA THR A 78 -8.44 6.46 9.42
C THR A 78 -9.78 7.00 8.93
N LYS A 79 -10.46 6.26 8.05
CA LYS A 79 -11.83 6.55 7.61
C LYS A 79 -12.92 5.83 8.41
N ARG A 80 -12.61 5.30 9.61
CA ARG A 80 -13.55 4.57 10.48
C ARG A 80 -14.19 3.31 9.87
N ARG A 81 -13.59 2.72 8.84
CA ARG A 81 -14.06 1.50 8.16
C ARG A 81 -13.46 0.23 8.78
N LYS A 82 -13.86 -0.06 10.03
CA LYS A 82 -13.30 -1.18 10.82
C LYS A 82 -13.46 -2.56 10.16
N LYS A 83 -14.64 -2.84 9.59
CA LYS A 83 -14.92 -4.12 8.91
C LYS A 83 -14.01 -4.34 7.69
N GLU A 84 -13.83 -3.30 6.87
CA GLU A 84 -12.93 -3.34 5.71
C GLU A 84 -11.48 -3.59 6.15
N ALA A 85 -11.01 -2.87 7.18
CA ALA A 85 -9.68 -3.06 7.73
C ALA A 85 -9.45 -4.50 8.23
N GLN A 86 -10.43 -5.09 8.91
CA GLN A 86 -10.34 -6.46 9.42
C GLN A 86 -10.21 -7.49 8.27
N ILE A 87 -10.99 -7.34 7.20
CA ILE A 87 -10.91 -8.20 6.01
C ILE A 87 -9.53 -8.09 5.37
N LEU A 88 -9.03 -6.87 5.19
CA LEU A 88 -7.71 -6.63 4.61
C LEU A 88 -6.59 -7.26 5.45
N LEU A 89 -6.64 -7.15 6.78
CA LEU A 89 -5.65 -7.75 7.68
C LEU A 89 -5.65 -9.29 7.65
N THR A 90 -6.79 -9.92 7.38
CA THR A 90 -6.87 -11.37 7.17
C THR A 90 -6.11 -11.77 5.91
N GLU A 91 -6.31 -11.02 4.81
CA GLU A 91 -5.57 -11.26 3.57
C GLU A 91 -4.07 -10.99 3.71
N VAL A 92 -3.68 -9.99 4.51
CA VAL A 92 -2.26 -9.75 4.84
C VAL A 92 -1.65 -10.99 5.48
N LYS A 93 -2.30 -11.56 6.50
CA LYS A 93 -1.79 -12.76 7.19
C LYS A 93 -1.64 -13.96 6.24
N ARG A 94 -2.53 -14.09 5.25
CA ARG A 94 -2.48 -15.17 4.25
C ARG A 94 -1.32 -15.00 3.28
N LEU A 95 -1.01 -13.75 2.90
CA LEU A 95 -0.02 -13.43 1.86
C LEU A 95 1.40 -13.23 2.42
N ASP A 96 1.53 -12.73 3.66
CA ASP A 96 2.82 -12.51 4.33
C ASP A 96 3.39 -13.80 4.93
N SER A 97 3.69 -14.78 4.08
CA SER A 97 4.18 -16.11 4.52
C SER A 97 5.51 -16.06 5.26
N LYS A 98 6.31 -15.00 5.03
CA LYS A 98 7.60 -14.78 5.69
C LYS A 98 7.52 -13.89 6.93
N ASN A 99 6.32 -13.48 7.35
CA ASN A 99 6.07 -12.65 8.53
C ASN A 99 6.85 -11.32 8.55
N VAL A 100 7.21 -10.76 7.39
CA VAL A 100 8.00 -9.51 7.33
C VAL A 100 7.17 -8.29 7.72
N LEU A 101 5.84 -8.40 7.66
CA LEU A 101 4.87 -7.36 8.00
C LEU A 101 4.20 -7.62 9.36
N ALA A 102 4.70 -8.59 10.15
CA ALA A 102 4.07 -9.02 11.39
C ALA A 102 3.91 -7.87 12.39
N GLU A 103 4.96 -7.08 12.61
CA GLU A 103 4.94 -5.95 13.54
C GLU A 103 3.97 -4.85 13.10
N GLN A 104 3.94 -4.50 11.82
CA GLN A 104 3.01 -3.50 11.31
C GLN A 104 1.56 -4.02 11.36
N THR A 105 1.33 -5.30 11.06
CA THR A 105 0.02 -5.95 11.20
C THR A 105 -0.47 -5.89 12.65
N LYS A 106 0.42 -6.17 13.62
CA LYS A 106 0.13 -6.06 15.05
C LYS A 106 -0.22 -4.63 15.44
N TYR A 107 0.53 -3.64 14.96
CA TYR A 107 0.25 -2.22 15.21
C TYR A 107 -1.13 -1.80 14.71
N ILE A 108 -1.49 -2.14 13.46
CA ILE A 108 -2.82 -1.80 12.91
C ILE A 108 -3.93 -2.49 13.71
N LYS A 109 -3.76 -3.76 14.10
CA LYS A 109 -4.72 -4.47 14.96
C LYS A 109 -4.91 -3.77 16.31
N GLN A 110 -3.85 -3.23 16.91
CA GLN A 110 -3.96 -2.49 18.16
C GLN A 110 -4.73 -1.17 17.98
N GLN A 111 -4.45 -0.42 16.90
CA GLN A 111 -5.21 0.81 16.60
C GLN A 111 -6.70 0.50 16.38
N MET A 112 -7.01 -0.61 15.72
CA MET A 112 -8.38 -1.06 15.47
C MET A 112 -9.17 -1.39 16.75
N LYS A 113 -8.50 -1.74 17.85
CA LYS A 113 -9.16 -1.96 19.16
C LYS A 113 -9.57 -0.65 19.85
N ARG A 114 -8.97 0.47 19.45
CA ARG A 114 -9.21 1.81 20.03
C ARG A 114 -10.28 2.60 19.27
N ILE A 115 -10.81 2.03 18.18
CA ILE A 115 -11.86 2.57 17.32
C ILE A 115 -13.10 1.71 17.48
#